data_AF-A0A0Q8FDQ8-F1
#
_entry.id   AF-A0A0Q8FDQ8-F1
#
_cell.length_a   1.000
_cell.length_b   1.000
_cell.length_c   1.000
_cell.angle_alpha   90.00
_cell.angle_beta   90.00
_cell.angle_gamma   90.00
#
_symmetry.space_group_name_H-M   'P 1'
#
loop_
_entity.id
_entity.type
_entity.pdbx_description
1 polymer ?
#
loop_
_entity_poly.entity_id
_entity_poly.type
_entity_poly.pdbx_seq_one_letter_code
_entity_poly.pdbx_strand_id
1 'polypeptide(L)' 'MTASTREDVILQLDRVDTAMEAPEADKPAILQQALDWLADHPPEKAADSLYYRERLQVIRERHGAR' A
#
# COMPACT_ATOMS: atom_id res chain seq x y z
N MET A 1 18.82 2.45 -7.38
CA MET A 1 17.35 2.33 -7.36
C MET A 1 16.80 3.74 -7.29
N THR A 2 15.91 4.11 -8.19
CA THR A 2 15.27 5.43 -8.18
C THR A 2 14.26 5.43 -7.04
N ALA A 3 14.32 6.43 -6.15
CA ALA A 3 13.32 6.56 -5.10
C ALA A 3 11.93 6.73 -5.73
N SER A 4 10.90 6.14 -5.13
CA SER A 4 9.53 6.31 -5.62
C SER A 4 9.07 7.74 -5.41
N THR A 5 8.34 8.26 -6.40
CA THR A 5 7.68 9.55 -6.29
C THR A 5 6.41 9.41 -5.47
N ARG A 6 5.87 10.55 -5.03
CA ARG A 6 4.57 10.60 -4.37
C ARG A 6 3.44 10.06 -5.25
N GLU A 7 3.50 10.26 -6.56
CA GLU A 7 2.50 9.74 -7.49
C GLU A 7 2.54 8.21 -7.55
N ASP A 8 3.73 7.60 -7.54
CA ASP A 8 3.89 6.14 -7.48
C ASP A 8 3.28 5.56 -6.21
N VAL A 9 3.49 6.23 -5.08
CA VAL A 9 2.92 5.87 -3.77
C VAL A 9 1.40 5.89 -3.80
N ILE A 10 0.79 6.94 -4.36
CA ILE A 10 -0.68 7.06 -4.48
C ILE A 10 -1.23 5.98 -5.40
N LEU A 11 -0.63 5.81 -6.59
CA LEU A 11 -1.06 4.81 -7.56
C LEU A 11 -0.98 3.39 -6.99
N GLN A 12 0.05 3.10 -6.20
CA GLN A 12 0.18 1.80 -5.55
C GLN A 12 -0.89 1.57 -4.49
N LEU A 13 -1.26 2.59 -3.71
CA LEU A 13 -2.37 2.47 -2.75
C LEU A 13 -3.70 2.18 -3.43
N ASP A 14 -3.98 2.84 -4.57
CA ASP A 14 -5.19 2.60 -5.34
C ASP A 14 -5.23 1.15 -5.86
N ARG A 15 -4.10 0.64 -6.37
CA ARG A 15 -3.99 -0.76 -6.81
C ARG A 15 -4.25 -1.75 -5.67
N VAL A 16 -3.72 -1.47 -4.48
CA VAL A 16 -3.95 -2.30 -3.29
C VAL A 16 -5.44 -2.29 -2.90
N ASP A 17 -6.06 -1.11 -2.87
CA ASP A 17 -7.48 -0.97 -2.54
C ASP A 17 -8.35 -1.77 -3.53
N THR A 18 -8.12 -1.61 -4.84
CA THR A 18 -8.82 -2.37 -5.89
C THR A 18 -8.58 -3.88 -5.77
N ALA A 19 -7.35 -4.32 -5.48
CA ALA A 19 -7.07 -5.75 -5.32
C ALA A 19 -7.82 -6.37 -4.13
N MET A 20 -8.03 -5.61 -3.06
CA MET A 20 -8.75 -6.06 -1.87
C MET A 20 -10.28 -6.12 -2.05
N GLU A 21 -10.83 -5.46 -3.07
CA GLU A 21 -12.27 -5.51 -3.39
C GLU A 21 -12.72 -6.87 -3.94
N ALA A 22 -11.80 -7.66 -4.51
CA ALA A 22 -12.16 -8.97 -5.03
C ALA A 22 -12.64 -9.91 -3.90
N PRO A 23 -13.80 -10.59 -4.05
CA PRO A 23 -14.36 -11.45 -3.00
C PRO A 23 -13.41 -12.56 -2.54
N GLU A 24 -12.62 -13.11 -3.46
CA GLU A 24 -11.64 -14.16 -3.27
C GLU A 24 -10.23 -13.65 -2.95
N ALA A 25 -10.07 -12.33 -2.74
CA ALA A 25 -8.77 -11.73 -2.46
C ALA A 25 -8.15 -12.31 -1.17
N ASP A 26 -6.90 -12.74 -1.27
CA ASP A 26 -6.06 -13.00 -0.11
C ASP A 26 -5.57 -11.66 0.47
N LYS A 27 -6.47 -11.04 1.26
CA LYS A 27 -6.26 -9.72 1.87
C LYS A 27 -4.98 -9.65 2.71
N PRO A 28 -4.65 -10.64 3.57
CA PRO A 28 -3.36 -10.67 4.26
C PRO A 28 -2.16 -10.66 3.31
N ALA A 29 -2.17 -11.48 2.25
CA ALA A 29 -1.07 -11.51 1.29
C ALA A 29 -0.91 -10.19 0.53
N ILE A 30 -2.03 -9.55 0.14
CA ILE A 30 -2.02 -8.24 -0.54
C ILE A 30 -1.41 -7.16 0.35
N LEU A 31 -1.79 -7.12 1.64
CA LEU A 31 -1.22 -6.17 2.59
C LEU A 31 0.27 -6.40 2.82
N GLN A 32 0.71 -7.66 2.89
CA GLN A 32 2.13 -7.98 3.01
C GLN A 32 2.91 -7.51 1.77
N GLN A 33 2.40 -7.80 0.57
CA GLN A 33 3.01 -7.34 -0.69
C GLN A 33 3.08 -5.81 -0.77
N ALA A 34 2.09 -5.08 -0.25
CA ALA A 34 2.11 -3.63 -0.19
C ALA A 34 3.24 -3.11 0.73
N LEU A 35 3.47 -3.75 1.88
CA LEU A 35 4.55 -3.41 2.79
C LEU A 35 5.93 -3.74 2.19
N ASP A 36 6.06 -4.89 1.54
CA ASP A 36 7.29 -5.31 0.86
C ASP A 36 7.61 -4.33 -0.29
N TRP A 37 6.60 -3.93 -1.05
CA TRP A 37 6.77 -2.93 -2.10
C TRP A 37 7.32 -1.61 -1.56
N LEU A 38 6.80 -1.11 -0.43
CA LEU A 38 7.30 0.11 0.19
C LEU A 38 8.76 -0.02 0.67
N ALA A 39 9.15 -1.21 1.13
CA ALA A 39 10.52 -1.48 1.55
C ALA A 39 11.50 -1.48 0.37
N ASP A 40 11.08 -2.05 -0.76
CA ASP A 40 11.86 -2.09 -2.00
C ASP A 40 11.85 -0.75 -2.75
N HIS A 41 10.81 0.06 -2.55
CA HIS A 41 10.59 1.33 -3.24
C HIS A 41 10.41 2.47 -2.23
N PRO A 42 11.44 2.78 -1.42
CA PRO A 42 11.32 3.84 -0.43
C PRO A 42 11.12 5.20 -1.14
N PRO A 43 10.10 5.97 -0.76
CA PRO A 43 9.91 7.32 -1.23
C PRO A 43 11.07 8.24 -0.83
N GLU A 44 11.36 9.26 -1.63
CA GLU A 44 12.42 10.24 -1.33
C GLU A 44 12.14 11.00 -0.01
N LYS A 45 10.86 11.28 0.26
CA LYS A 45 10.42 12.00 1.46
C LYS A 45 9.86 11.02 2.48
N ALA A 46 10.41 11.02 3.69
CA ALA A 46 9.92 10.19 4.79
C ALA A 46 8.43 10.40 5.12
N ALA A 47 7.90 11.60 4.88
CA ALA A 47 6.48 11.90 5.05
C ALA A 47 5.58 11.08 4.12
N ASP A 48 6.04 10.78 2.90
CA ASP A 48 5.26 9.97 1.95
C ASP A 48 5.26 8.49 2.36
N SER A 49 6.33 7.99 2.99
CA SER A 49 6.36 6.65 3.60
C SER A 49 5.39 6.52 4.77
N LEU A 50 5.30 7.55 5.62
CA LEU A 50 4.33 7.60 6.71
C LEU A 50 2.90 7.63 6.15
N TYR A 51 2.65 8.52 5.18
CA TYR A 51 1.37 8.61 4.48
C TYR A 51 0.94 7.25 3.89
N TYR A 52 1.86 6.53 3.24
CA TYR A 52 1.56 5.21 2.69
C TYR A 52 1.11 4.23 3.76
N ARG A 53 1.83 4.16 4.89
CA ARG A 53 1.50 3.24 6.00
C ARG A 53 0.15 3.56 6.63
N GLU A 54 -0.12 4.84 6.89
CA GLU A 54 -1.41 5.30 7.42
C GLU A 54 -2.55 4.98 6.46
N ARG A 55 -2.36 5.21 5.16
CA ARG A 55 -3.39 4.94 4.17
C ARG A 55 -3.63 3.46 3.97
N LEU A 56 -2.57 2.65 4.01
CA LEU A 56 -2.67 1.19 3.96
C LEU A 56 -3.44 0.64 5.17
N GLN A 57 -3.27 1.23 6.36
CA GLN A 57 -4.07 0.88 7.54
C GLN A 57 -5.56 1.20 7.32
N VAL A 58 -5.89 2.37 6.77
CA VAL A 58 -7.29 2.72 6.46
C VAL A 58 -7.91 1.74 5.45
N ILE A 59 -7.15 1.33 4.44
CA ILE A 59 -7.58 0.33 3.45
C ILE A 59 -7.82 -1.03 4.14
N ARG A 60 -6.87 -1.47 4.99
CA ARG A 60 -7.01 -2.70 5.80
C ARG A 60 -8.31 -2.71 6.62
N GLU A 61 -8.58 -1.61 7.32
CA GLU A 61 -9.78 -1.46 8.16
C GLU A 61 -11.07 -1.48 7.34
N ARG A 62 -11.10 -0.76 6.21
CA ARG A 62 -12.24 -0.74 5.28
C ARG A 62 -12.61 -2.14 4.78
N HIS A 63 -11.60 -2.95 4.45
CA HIS A 63 -11.79 -4.29 3.90
C HIS A 63 -11.94 -5.38 4.96
N GLY A 64 -11.93 -5.03 6.24
CA GLY A 64 -12.08 -5.98 7.35
C GLY A 64 -10.94 -6.99 7.45
N ALA A 65 -9.76 -6.67 6.90
CA ALA A 65 -8.60 -7.53 6.92
C ALA A 65 -7.96 -7.50 8.32
N ARG A 66 -8.28 -8.51 9.16
CA ARG A 66 -7.74 -8.64 10.52
C ARG A 66 -6.48 -9.47 10.56
#